data_AF-K0SQL5-F1
#
_entry.id   AF-K0SQL5-F1
#
_cell.length_a   1.000
_cell.length_b   1.000
_cell.length_c   1.000
_cell.angle_alpha   90.00
_cell.angle_beta   90.00
_cell.angle_gamma   90.00
#
_symmetry.space_group_name_H-M   'P 1'
#
loop_
_entity.id
_entity.type
_entity.pdbx_description
1 polymer ?
#
loop_
_entity_poly.entity_id
_entity_poly.type
_entity_poly.pdbx_seq_one_letter_code
_entity_poly.pdbx_strand_id
1 'polypeptide(L)'
;MAPSTHTQGRLATLGSSLPQKERPEGYMRDAEPIRDSAIDLLNNTADPTPEDLTKAEGDLLTAITRSLRSAFPNLSLKHVRGHQLRTTAYENLNFEAQLNEDCDAAAKQAMRTEVLTSSRPAPISGSRAQLYLDNLMVSTDYQTAITHAAHYPALRERMMEKFDWTPSDFEKINFDAIESVKLRLPYMKSLQISKMLHNYSNTGSRREKYGYEGGCPSCAEPRETQLHLYRCTAPAMRASLTESLQQMEETLLRKHIPNIVVRHFMHLVRKTCNLPTREYDVHCELCDQACEAQASLGTETILQGYLVKEVTSAQDARDTARILHFKEHHTTTLRQCDWNRVAFPVASLATWRRRTRKDLLRSLERLHRLYLDEQRLATQGQRTLTNWLQSGSNPT
;
A
#
# COMPACT_ATOMS: atom_id res chain seq x y z
N MET A 1 9.99 74.62 -19.77
CA MET A 1 8.77 74.51 -20.60
C MET A 1 8.29 73.07 -20.55
N ALA A 2 7.23 72.80 -19.80
CA ALA A 2 6.36 71.63 -20.02
C ALA A 2 5.39 72.00 -21.18
N PRO A 3 4.66 71.08 -21.87
CA PRO A 3 3.94 69.97 -21.23
C PRO A 3 3.77 68.65 -22.03
N SER A 4 3.27 67.66 -21.26
CA SER A 4 2.33 66.55 -21.59
C SER A 4 2.77 65.48 -22.63
N THR A 5 2.50 64.18 -22.45
CA THR A 5 1.31 63.51 -21.90
C THR A 5 1.66 62.17 -21.23
N HIS A 6 0.84 61.81 -20.24
CA HIS A 6 0.72 60.48 -19.63
C HIS A 6 0.46 59.39 -20.68
N THR A 7 1.07 58.21 -20.52
CA THR A 7 0.33 56.96 -20.74
C THR A 7 0.86 55.83 -19.85
N GLN A 8 -0.09 55.17 -19.19
CA GLN A 8 0.06 54.01 -18.33
C GLN A 8 0.69 52.84 -19.08
N GLY A 9 1.80 52.28 -18.56
CA GLY A 9 2.28 50.97 -18.96
C GLY A 9 1.37 49.88 -18.39
N ARG A 10 0.36 49.48 -19.17
CA ARG A 10 -0.40 48.25 -18.93
C ARG A 10 0.55 47.05 -19.03
N LEU A 11 0.42 46.11 -18.09
CA LEU A 11 0.90 44.74 -18.26
C LEU A 11 0.36 44.19 -19.59
N ALA A 12 1.25 44.05 -20.57
CA ALA A 12 1.00 43.21 -21.72
C ALA A 12 1.28 41.77 -21.30
N THR A 13 0.21 41.01 -21.13
CA THR A 13 0.17 39.57 -21.20
C THR A 13 0.90 39.10 -22.45
N LEU A 14 2.15 38.65 -22.31
CA LEU A 14 2.83 37.87 -23.33
C LEU A 14 2.18 36.48 -23.36
N GLY A 15 1.18 36.37 -24.24
CA GLY A 15 0.70 35.08 -24.73
C GLY A 15 1.83 34.42 -25.51
N SER A 16 2.54 33.50 -24.85
CA SER A 16 3.34 32.51 -25.54
C SER A 16 2.38 31.45 -26.09
N SER A 17 2.02 31.60 -27.35
CA SER A 17 1.44 30.57 -28.21
C SER A 17 2.44 29.42 -28.36
N LEU A 18 2.47 28.55 -27.35
CA LEU A 18 2.97 27.19 -27.51
C LEU A 18 1.94 26.42 -28.34
N PRO A 19 2.35 25.69 -29.40
CA PRO A 19 1.41 24.88 -30.15
C PRO A 19 0.79 23.86 -29.20
N GLN A 20 -0.55 23.88 -29.10
CA GLN A 20 -1.31 22.78 -28.54
C GLN A 20 -0.95 21.54 -29.34
N LYS A 21 -0.03 20.74 -28.81
CA LYS A 21 0.11 19.34 -29.20
C LYS A 21 -1.19 18.68 -28.74
N GLU A 22 -2.15 18.60 -29.65
CA GLU A 22 -3.28 17.68 -29.54
C GLU A 22 -2.72 16.33 -29.11
N ARG A 23 -3.11 15.89 -27.91
CA ARG A 23 -2.82 14.53 -27.48
C ARG A 23 -3.65 13.62 -28.39
N PRO A 24 -3.04 12.66 -29.10
CA PRO A 24 -3.84 11.66 -29.77
C PRO A 24 -4.60 10.89 -28.68
N GLU A 25 -5.91 11.06 -28.68
CA GLU A 25 -6.84 10.13 -28.06
C GLU A 25 -6.59 8.75 -28.67
N GLY A 26 -6.32 7.75 -27.84
CA GLY A 26 -6.05 6.40 -28.30
C GLY A 26 -4.57 6.05 -28.41
N TYR A 27 -3.81 6.20 -27.32
CA TYR A 27 -2.73 5.25 -27.08
C TYR A 27 -3.39 3.94 -26.61
N MET A 28 -3.95 3.18 -27.58
CA MET A 28 -3.90 1.74 -27.45
C MET A 28 -2.45 1.43 -27.13
N ARG A 29 -2.20 0.79 -25.99
CA ARG A 29 -0.89 0.17 -25.78
C ARG A 29 -0.71 -0.70 -27.00
N ASP A 30 0.25 -0.36 -27.85
CA ASP A 30 0.81 -1.31 -28.79
C ASP A 30 0.99 -2.59 -27.98
N ALA A 31 0.31 -3.64 -28.42
CA ALA A 31 0.38 -4.92 -27.79
C ALA A 31 1.87 -5.22 -27.60
N GLU A 32 2.31 -5.35 -26.34
CA GLU A 32 3.59 -6.02 -26.09
C GLU A 32 3.58 -7.26 -26.98
N PRO A 33 4.66 -7.54 -27.73
CA PRO A 33 4.75 -8.78 -28.49
C PRO A 33 4.38 -9.89 -27.52
N ILE A 34 3.42 -10.72 -27.92
CA ILE A 34 2.90 -11.84 -27.13
C ILE A 34 4.12 -12.49 -26.48
N ARG A 35 4.29 -12.31 -25.17
CA ARG A 35 5.31 -13.05 -24.44
C ARG A 35 4.91 -14.49 -24.67
N ASP A 36 5.76 -15.27 -25.34
CA ASP A 36 5.57 -16.71 -25.44
C ASP A 36 5.20 -17.19 -24.05
N SER A 37 4.02 -17.80 -23.92
CA SER A 37 3.60 -18.29 -22.61
C SER A 37 4.62 -19.33 -22.16
N ALA A 38 4.79 -19.52 -20.85
CA ALA A 38 5.70 -20.56 -20.34
C ALA A 38 5.42 -21.93 -21.00
N ILE A 39 4.16 -22.21 -21.36
CA ILE A 39 3.76 -23.42 -22.08
C ILE A 39 4.27 -23.44 -23.53
N ASP A 40 4.29 -22.30 -24.23
CA ASP A 40 4.86 -22.22 -25.58
C ASP A 40 6.36 -22.49 -25.57
N LEU A 41 7.08 -21.97 -24.56
CA LEU A 41 8.50 -22.25 -24.35
C LEU A 41 8.78 -23.73 -24.01
N LEU A 42 7.94 -24.33 -23.17
CA LEU A 42 8.08 -25.74 -22.80
C LEU A 42 7.70 -26.70 -23.95
N ASN A 43 6.78 -26.31 -24.82
CA ASN A 43 6.41 -27.05 -26.03
C ASN A 43 7.39 -26.83 -27.19
N ASN A 44 8.16 -25.74 -27.19
CA ASN A 44 9.24 -25.54 -28.15
C ASN A 44 10.29 -26.65 -27.97
N THR A 45 10.85 -27.18 -29.06
CA THR A 45 11.85 -28.26 -29.06
C THR A 45 13.29 -27.74 -29.13
N ALA A 46 13.50 -26.45 -29.36
CA ALA A 46 14.81 -25.82 -29.37
C ALA A 46 15.40 -25.71 -27.94
N ASP A 47 16.72 -25.83 -27.81
CA ASP A 47 17.38 -25.53 -26.54
C ASP A 47 17.19 -24.05 -26.17
N PRO A 48 16.86 -23.71 -24.91
CA PRO A 48 16.70 -22.32 -24.49
C PRO A 48 17.97 -21.50 -24.74
N THR A 49 17.79 -20.28 -25.23
CA THR A 49 18.91 -19.36 -25.46
C THR A 49 19.42 -18.79 -24.13
N PRO A 50 20.66 -18.23 -24.07
CA PRO A 50 21.12 -17.51 -22.89
C PRO A 50 20.21 -16.34 -22.48
N GLU A 51 19.54 -15.71 -23.44
CA GLU A 51 18.56 -14.64 -23.16
C GLU A 51 17.32 -15.19 -22.45
N ASP A 52 16.85 -16.39 -22.81
CA ASP A 52 15.75 -17.06 -22.13
C ASP A 52 16.07 -17.39 -20.66
N LEU A 53 17.34 -17.66 -20.33
CA LEU A 53 17.78 -17.89 -18.95
C LEU A 53 17.69 -16.64 -18.08
N THR A 54 17.70 -15.45 -18.67
CA THR A 54 17.60 -14.17 -17.94
C THR A 54 16.16 -13.75 -17.65
N LYS A 55 15.18 -14.41 -18.31
CA LYS A 55 13.75 -14.19 -18.06
C LYS A 55 13.36 -14.80 -16.72
N ALA A 56 12.23 -14.33 -16.17
CA ALA A 56 11.64 -14.94 -14.99
C ALA A 56 11.48 -16.45 -15.19
N GLU A 57 11.98 -17.24 -14.24
CA GLU A 57 11.91 -18.70 -14.20
C GLU A 57 12.70 -19.40 -15.32
N GLY A 58 13.59 -18.69 -16.04
CA GLY A 58 14.32 -19.24 -17.18
C GLY A 58 15.18 -20.47 -16.86
N ASP A 59 15.77 -20.51 -15.67
CA ASP A 59 16.55 -21.63 -15.16
C ASP A 59 15.67 -22.86 -14.87
N LEU A 60 14.49 -22.63 -14.27
CA LEU A 60 13.48 -23.66 -14.01
C LEU A 60 12.89 -24.21 -15.30
N LEU A 61 12.50 -23.33 -16.23
CA LEU A 61 11.96 -23.73 -17.52
C LEU A 61 12.99 -24.55 -18.31
N THR A 62 14.26 -24.21 -18.24
CA THR A 62 15.34 -24.98 -18.88
C THR A 62 15.48 -26.37 -18.27
N ALA A 63 15.46 -26.47 -16.94
CA ALA A 63 15.51 -27.75 -16.24
C ALA A 63 14.31 -28.65 -16.58
N ILE A 64 13.10 -28.09 -16.56
CA ILE A 64 11.85 -28.79 -16.88
C ILE A 64 11.89 -29.27 -18.33
N THR A 65 12.20 -28.39 -19.27
CA THR A 65 12.28 -28.72 -20.71
C THR A 65 13.20 -29.90 -20.97
N ARG A 66 14.41 -29.90 -20.38
CA ARG A 66 15.37 -31.00 -20.58
C ARG A 66 14.90 -32.30 -19.94
N SER A 67 14.32 -32.23 -18.75
CA SER A 67 13.81 -33.39 -18.03
C SER A 67 12.63 -34.03 -18.77
N LEU A 68 11.67 -33.20 -19.22
CA LEU A 68 10.51 -33.67 -19.99
C LEU A 68 10.92 -34.25 -21.33
N ARG A 69 11.81 -33.61 -22.09
CA ARG A 69 12.28 -34.14 -23.38
C ARG A 69 13.02 -35.46 -23.25
N SER A 70 13.84 -35.62 -22.20
CA SER A 70 14.57 -36.87 -21.97
C SER A 70 13.64 -38.03 -21.63
N ALA A 71 12.51 -37.78 -20.96
CA ALA A 71 11.60 -38.83 -20.50
C ALA A 71 10.41 -39.06 -21.45
N PHE A 72 9.93 -38.00 -22.13
CA PHE A 72 8.68 -37.99 -22.89
C PHE A 72 8.81 -37.14 -24.18
N PRO A 73 9.46 -37.65 -25.23
CA PRO A 73 9.75 -36.87 -26.45
C PRO A 73 8.51 -36.41 -27.24
N ASN A 74 7.35 -37.06 -27.04
CA ASN A 74 6.10 -36.75 -27.72
C ASN A 74 5.06 -36.07 -26.82
N LEU A 75 5.48 -35.51 -25.68
CA LEU A 75 4.59 -34.84 -24.73
C LEU A 75 4.16 -33.47 -25.28
N SER A 76 2.85 -33.20 -25.28
CA SER A 76 2.30 -31.88 -25.52
C SER A 76 1.70 -31.33 -24.23
N LEU A 77 2.10 -30.11 -23.88
CA LEU A 77 1.61 -29.42 -22.69
C LEU A 77 0.50 -28.45 -23.07
N LYS A 78 -0.53 -28.40 -22.21
CA LYS A 78 -1.68 -27.52 -22.38
C LYS A 78 -1.85 -26.67 -21.13
N HIS A 79 -2.06 -25.37 -21.32
CA HIS A 79 -2.43 -24.48 -20.22
C HIS A 79 -3.89 -24.71 -19.82
N VAL A 80 -4.12 -25.03 -18.55
CA VAL A 80 -5.46 -25.04 -17.94
C VAL A 80 -5.59 -23.78 -17.09
N ARG A 81 -6.65 -23.00 -17.30
CA ARG A 81 -6.86 -21.74 -16.60
C ARG A 81 -7.19 -21.98 -15.13
N GLY A 82 -6.46 -21.36 -14.21
CA GLY A 82 -6.75 -21.44 -12.77
C GLY A 82 -7.90 -20.55 -12.29
N HIS A 83 -8.27 -20.73 -11.01
CA HIS A 83 -9.28 -19.95 -10.27
C HIS A 83 -10.69 -20.01 -10.84
N GLN A 84 -11.07 -21.13 -11.45
CA GLN A 84 -12.40 -21.28 -12.07
C GLN A 84 -13.50 -21.45 -11.01
N LEU A 85 -13.13 -21.83 -9.78
CA LEU A 85 -14.02 -21.88 -8.61
C LEU A 85 -14.62 -20.52 -8.20
N ARG A 86 -14.08 -19.39 -8.72
CA ARG A 86 -14.64 -18.06 -8.43
C ARG A 86 -16.03 -17.86 -9.05
N THR A 87 -16.34 -18.58 -10.12
CA THR A 87 -17.55 -18.40 -10.93
C THR A 87 -18.32 -19.68 -11.17
N THR A 88 -17.71 -20.84 -10.93
CA THR A 88 -18.28 -22.15 -11.24
C THR A 88 -18.02 -23.11 -10.09
N ALA A 89 -19.05 -23.82 -9.61
CA ALA A 89 -18.87 -24.83 -8.57
C ALA A 89 -18.00 -25.99 -9.07
N TYR A 90 -17.28 -26.66 -8.15
CA TYR A 90 -16.33 -27.71 -8.48
C TYR A 90 -16.95 -28.84 -9.33
N GLU A 91 -18.16 -29.29 -8.99
CA GLU A 91 -18.81 -30.40 -9.69
C GLU A 91 -19.17 -30.04 -11.15
N ASN A 92 -19.24 -28.75 -11.45
CA ASN A 92 -19.56 -28.21 -12.77
C ASN A 92 -18.31 -27.86 -13.59
N LEU A 93 -17.11 -28.05 -13.05
CA LEU A 93 -15.86 -27.91 -13.80
C LEU A 93 -15.66 -29.12 -14.72
N ASN A 94 -15.00 -28.90 -15.86
CA ASN A 94 -14.56 -30.02 -16.69
C ASN A 94 -13.43 -30.80 -15.98
N PHE A 95 -13.14 -32.01 -16.44
CA PHE A 95 -12.18 -32.89 -15.77
C PHE A 95 -10.78 -32.27 -15.63
N GLU A 96 -10.26 -31.62 -16.67
CA GLU A 96 -8.94 -30.94 -16.62
C GLU A 96 -8.91 -29.84 -15.55
N ALA A 97 -9.99 -29.07 -15.42
CA ALA A 97 -10.12 -28.01 -14.43
C ALA A 97 -10.24 -28.55 -13.00
N GLN A 98 -10.97 -29.65 -12.81
CA GLN A 98 -11.03 -30.34 -11.52
C GLN A 98 -9.62 -30.79 -11.08
N LEU A 99 -8.87 -31.46 -11.96
CA LEU A 99 -7.48 -31.86 -11.69
C LEU A 99 -6.57 -30.66 -11.38
N ASN A 100 -6.75 -29.53 -12.07
CA ASN A 100 -5.98 -28.33 -11.79
C ASN A 100 -6.25 -27.77 -10.38
N GLU A 101 -7.51 -27.74 -9.95
CA GLU A 101 -7.87 -27.30 -8.58
C GLU A 101 -7.35 -28.28 -7.51
N ASP A 102 -7.39 -29.59 -7.78
CA ASP A 102 -6.82 -30.61 -6.89
C ASP A 102 -5.29 -30.46 -6.75
N CYS A 103 -4.59 -30.25 -7.87
CA CYS A 103 -3.15 -29.98 -7.89
C CYS A 103 -2.79 -28.70 -7.11
N ASP A 104 -3.55 -27.62 -7.31
CA ASP A 104 -3.34 -26.34 -6.61
C ASP A 104 -3.62 -26.47 -5.09
N ALA A 105 -4.63 -27.25 -4.70
CA ALA A 105 -4.90 -27.57 -3.30
C ALA A 105 -3.75 -28.37 -2.67
N ALA A 106 -3.26 -29.40 -3.35
CA ALA A 106 -2.12 -30.21 -2.90
C ALA A 106 -0.83 -29.38 -2.81
N ALA A 107 -0.55 -28.54 -3.80
CA ALA A 107 0.61 -27.64 -3.79
C ALA A 107 0.56 -26.66 -2.62
N LYS A 108 -0.60 -26.03 -2.38
CA LYS A 108 -0.80 -25.13 -1.21
C LYS A 108 -0.64 -25.87 0.12
N GLN A 109 -1.11 -27.11 0.20
CA GLN A 109 -0.91 -27.93 1.39
C GLN A 109 0.57 -28.21 1.61
N ALA A 110 1.28 -28.67 0.58
CA ALA A 110 2.71 -28.91 0.62
C ALA A 110 3.48 -27.66 1.09
N MET A 111 3.23 -26.50 0.48
CA MET A 111 3.85 -25.22 0.86
C MET A 111 3.60 -24.83 2.33
N ARG A 112 2.47 -25.22 2.91
CA ARG A 112 2.14 -24.94 4.32
C ARG A 112 2.80 -25.91 5.29
N THR A 113 3.05 -27.13 4.86
CA THR A 113 3.65 -28.20 5.68
C THR A 113 5.16 -28.28 5.53
N GLU A 114 5.71 -27.73 4.46
CA GLU A 114 7.14 -27.77 4.18
C GLU A 114 7.91 -26.90 5.18
N VAL A 115 8.88 -27.51 5.84
CA VAL A 115 9.80 -26.81 6.73
C VAL A 115 10.87 -26.19 5.86
N LEU A 116 10.95 -24.85 5.88
CA LEU A 116 12.04 -24.13 5.20
C LEU A 116 13.38 -24.63 5.75
N THR A 117 14.15 -25.29 4.88
CA THR A 117 15.50 -25.72 5.24
C THR A 117 16.42 -24.51 5.26
N SER A 118 17.29 -24.41 6.27
CA SER A 118 18.27 -23.32 6.37
C SER A 118 19.46 -23.50 5.44
N SER A 119 19.55 -24.65 4.75
CA SER A 119 20.62 -25.00 3.83
C SER A 119 20.26 -24.64 2.40
N ARG A 120 21.26 -24.16 1.64
CA ARG A 120 21.15 -23.96 0.20
C ARG A 120 20.62 -25.23 -0.49
N PRO A 121 19.53 -25.14 -1.28
CA PRO A 121 19.03 -26.31 -2.01
C PRO A 121 20.03 -26.72 -3.10
N ALA A 122 20.11 -28.03 -3.35
CA ALA A 122 20.96 -28.57 -4.42
C ALA A 122 20.54 -27.96 -5.77
N PRO A 123 21.50 -27.71 -6.68
CA PRO A 123 21.18 -27.24 -8.02
C PRO A 123 20.21 -28.17 -8.73
N ILE A 124 19.20 -27.59 -9.38
CA ILE A 124 18.22 -28.33 -10.14
C ILE A 124 18.89 -28.89 -11.38
N SER A 125 18.84 -30.21 -11.55
CA SER A 125 19.43 -30.89 -12.70
C SER A 125 18.85 -30.33 -14.01
N GLY A 126 19.73 -29.99 -14.96
CA GLY A 126 19.34 -29.45 -16.26
C GLY A 126 19.20 -27.92 -16.32
N SER A 127 19.20 -27.19 -15.21
CA SER A 127 19.06 -25.71 -15.19
C SER A 127 20.21 -24.94 -15.85
N ARG A 128 21.38 -25.58 -16.03
CA ARG A 128 22.66 -25.00 -16.51
C ARG A 128 23.28 -23.95 -15.59
N ALA A 129 22.51 -22.92 -15.21
CA ALA A 129 22.92 -21.86 -14.32
C ALA A 129 21.76 -21.48 -13.40
N GLN A 130 22.05 -21.23 -12.12
CA GLN A 130 21.07 -20.79 -11.14
C GLN A 130 21.71 -19.72 -10.25
N LEU A 131 20.96 -18.65 -9.99
CA LEU A 131 21.41 -17.61 -9.06
C LEU A 131 21.00 -17.99 -7.64
N TYR A 132 21.97 -17.93 -6.75
CA TYR A 132 21.75 -18.03 -5.32
C TYR A 132 22.25 -16.76 -4.65
N LEU A 133 21.40 -16.18 -3.81
CA LEU A 133 21.80 -15.13 -2.88
C LEU A 133 21.70 -15.76 -1.49
N ASP A 134 22.85 -15.92 -0.84
CA ASP A 134 23.01 -16.74 0.35
C ASP A 134 22.51 -18.19 0.14
N ASN A 135 21.53 -18.63 0.93
CA ASN A 135 20.91 -19.95 0.84
C ASN A 135 19.59 -19.96 0.05
N LEU A 136 19.23 -18.83 -0.58
CA LEU A 136 17.98 -18.67 -1.32
C LEU A 136 18.23 -18.73 -2.83
N MET A 137 17.51 -19.61 -3.51
CA MET A 137 17.48 -19.64 -4.97
C MET A 137 16.63 -18.48 -5.48
N VAL A 138 17.21 -17.67 -6.36
CA VAL A 138 16.49 -16.59 -7.05
C VAL A 138 16.10 -17.12 -8.42
N SER A 139 14.80 -17.32 -8.63
CA SER A 139 14.25 -17.75 -9.91
C SER A 139 13.59 -16.61 -10.69
N THR A 140 13.33 -15.46 -10.06
CA THR A 140 12.62 -14.32 -10.67
C THR A 140 13.21 -13.00 -10.18
N ASP A 141 12.94 -11.93 -10.95
CA ASP A 141 13.34 -10.55 -10.63
C ASP A 141 14.83 -10.40 -10.26
N TYR A 142 15.69 -11.04 -11.07
CA TYR A 142 17.15 -11.08 -10.86
C TYR A 142 17.75 -9.71 -10.61
N GLN A 143 17.35 -8.71 -11.39
CA GLN A 143 17.88 -7.35 -11.26
C GLN A 143 17.59 -6.78 -9.87
N THR A 144 16.34 -6.86 -9.40
CA THR A 144 15.97 -6.35 -8.07
C THR A 144 16.66 -7.14 -6.98
N ALA A 145 16.71 -8.47 -7.08
CA ALA A 145 17.36 -9.33 -6.09
C ALA A 145 18.87 -9.03 -5.97
N ILE A 146 19.57 -8.93 -7.10
CA ILE A 146 21.00 -8.58 -7.15
C ILE A 146 21.22 -7.17 -6.60
N THR A 147 20.42 -6.20 -7.05
CA THR A 147 20.53 -4.80 -6.61
C THR A 147 20.32 -4.70 -5.10
N HIS A 148 19.32 -5.41 -4.58
CA HIS A 148 19.04 -5.46 -3.16
C HIS A 148 20.21 -6.07 -2.39
N ALA A 149 20.69 -7.26 -2.78
CA ALA A 149 21.83 -7.90 -2.11
C ALA A 149 23.10 -7.04 -2.16
N ALA A 150 23.36 -6.36 -3.29
CA ALA A 150 24.54 -5.53 -3.46
C ALA A 150 24.49 -4.21 -2.67
N HIS A 151 23.33 -3.58 -2.54
CA HIS A 151 23.24 -2.21 -2.02
C HIS A 151 22.49 -2.07 -0.69
N TYR A 152 21.59 -2.98 -0.35
CA TYR A 152 20.79 -2.88 0.86
C TYR A 152 21.62 -2.87 2.15
N PRO A 153 22.66 -3.72 2.34
CA PRO A 153 23.45 -3.70 3.57
C PRO A 153 24.09 -2.34 3.85
N ALA A 154 24.78 -1.77 2.86
CA ALA A 154 25.42 -0.45 2.99
C ALA A 154 24.38 0.68 3.13
N LEU A 155 23.23 0.59 2.46
CA LEU A 155 22.14 1.55 2.63
C LEU A 155 21.57 1.51 4.06
N ARG A 156 21.36 0.30 4.62
CA ARG A 156 20.88 0.09 5.98
C ARG A 156 21.84 0.70 7.00
N GLU A 157 23.14 0.42 6.89
CA GLU A 157 24.17 1.02 7.75
C GLU A 157 24.17 2.54 7.69
N ARG A 158 24.16 3.10 6.47
CA ARG A 158 24.12 4.55 6.29
C ARG A 158 22.84 5.18 6.85
N MET A 159 21.70 4.51 6.76
CA MET A 159 20.45 5.00 7.33
C MET A 159 20.50 4.98 8.86
N MET A 160 21.00 3.89 9.46
CA MET A 160 21.20 3.79 10.90
C MET A 160 22.13 4.89 11.41
N GLU A 161 23.28 5.11 10.77
CA GLU A 161 24.21 6.19 11.11
C GLU A 161 23.55 7.57 10.99
N LYS A 162 22.84 7.82 9.89
CA LYS A 162 22.26 9.14 9.60
C LYS A 162 21.17 9.56 10.58
N PHE A 163 20.36 8.62 11.03
CA PHE A 163 19.22 8.88 11.92
C PHE A 163 19.51 8.48 13.37
N ASP A 164 20.72 8.03 13.66
CA ASP A 164 21.14 7.52 14.97
C ASP A 164 20.22 6.39 15.46
N TRP A 165 19.87 5.49 14.55
CA TRP A 165 19.02 4.33 14.86
C TRP A 165 19.86 3.12 15.23
N THR A 166 19.46 2.44 16.30
CA THR A 166 19.98 1.10 16.59
C THR A 166 19.42 0.09 15.57
N PRO A 167 20.04 -1.10 15.43
CA PRO A 167 19.45 -2.18 14.65
C PRO A 167 18.01 -2.50 15.08
N SER A 168 17.72 -2.45 16.38
CA SER A 168 16.36 -2.69 16.90
C SER A 168 15.37 -1.62 16.44
N ASP A 169 15.77 -0.36 16.41
CA ASP A 169 14.90 0.74 15.96
C ASP A 169 14.61 0.64 14.47
N PHE A 170 15.61 0.31 13.67
CA PHE A 170 15.44 0.09 12.24
C PHE A 170 14.43 -1.02 11.94
N GLU A 171 14.48 -2.14 12.68
CA GLU A 171 13.54 -3.26 12.51
C GLU A 171 12.10 -2.92 12.92
N LYS A 172 11.87 -1.90 13.77
CA LYS A 172 10.51 -1.44 14.13
C LYS A 172 9.84 -0.69 12.98
N ILE A 173 10.61 -0.13 12.05
CA ILE A 173 10.06 0.66 10.93
C ILE A 173 9.28 -0.25 9.98
N ASN A 174 8.10 0.20 9.56
CA ASN A 174 7.27 -0.50 8.59
C ASN A 174 7.67 -0.10 7.15
N PHE A 175 8.81 -0.60 6.69
CA PHE A 175 9.29 -0.35 5.32
C PHE A 175 8.34 -0.90 4.25
N ASP A 176 7.72 -2.06 4.48
CA ASP A 176 6.74 -2.65 3.55
C ASP A 176 5.55 -1.71 3.30
N ALA A 177 5.06 -1.04 4.34
CA ALA A 177 3.99 -0.06 4.19
C ALA A 177 4.45 1.14 3.35
N ILE A 178 5.67 1.64 3.59
CA ILE A 178 6.25 2.77 2.84
C ILE A 178 6.43 2.38 1.36
N GLU A 179 7.03 1.22 1.10
CA GLU A 179 7.25 0.70 -0.25
C GLU A 179 5.93 0.53 -1.00
N SER A 180 4.94 -0.12 -0.37
CA SER A 180 3.64 -0.36 -0.99
C SER A 180 2.93 0.93 -1.42
N VAL A 181 3.14 2.02 -0.70
CA VAL A 181 2.60 3.34 -1.05
C VAL A 181 3.43 3.97 -2.17
N LYS A 182 4.76 3.98 -2.04
CA LYS A 182 5.66 4.58 -3.03
C LYS A 182 5.54 3.96 -4.41
N LEU A 183 5.35 2.64 -4.50
CA LEU A 183 5.16 1.94 -5.78
C LEU A 183 3.89 2.36 -6.53
N ARG A 184 2.88 2.91 -5.83
CA ARG A 184 1.62 3.38 -6.42
C ARG A 184 1.64 4.86 -6.79
N LEU A 185 2.69 5.59 -6.42
CA LEU A 185 2.77 7.02 -6.67
C LEU A 185 3.46 7.31 -8.01
N PRO A 186 3.04 8.38 -8.71
CA PRO A 186 3.81 8.89 -9.83
C PRO A 186 5.27 9.14 -9.43
N TYR A 187 6.21 8.85 -10.34
CA TYR A 187 7.65 8.91 -10.07
C TYR A 187 8.08 10.20 -9.34
N MET A 188 7.64 11.37 -9.81
CA MET A 188 8.00 12.65 -9.21
C MET A 188 7.51 12.81 -7.77
N LYS A 189 6.32 12.29 -7.44
CA LYS A 189 5.80 12.28 -6.06
C LYS A 189 6.57 11.30 -5.18
N SER A 190 6.90 10.11 -5.71
CA SER A 190 7.73 9.13 -5.00
C SER A 190 9.13 9.69 -4.69
N LEU A 191 9.73 10.42 -5.63
CA LEU A 191 11.00 11.10 -5.43
C LEU A 191 10.90 12.22 -4.37
N GLN A 192 9.85 13.03 -4.41
CA GLN A 192 9.62 14.07 -3.39
C GLN A 192 9.47 13.47 -1.99
N ILE A 193 8.70 12.39 -1.84
CA ILE A 193 8.56 11.69 -0.56
C ILE A 193 9.89 11.08 -0.11
N SER A 194 10.69 10.54 -1.03
CA SER A 194 12.02 10.03 -0.69
C SER A 194 12.93 11.16 -0.18
N LYS A 195 12.86 12.34 -0.79
CA LYS A 195 13.58 13.53 -0.28
C LYS A 195 13.10 13.91 1.12
N MET A 196 11.80 13.88 1.38
CA MET A 196 11.21 14.16 2.68
C MET A 196 11.65 13.13 3.74
N LEU A 197 11.50 11.84 3.47
CA LEU A 197 11.92 10.74 4.34
C LEU A 197 13.39 10.86 4.72
N HIS A 198 14.25 11.25 3.79
CA HIS A 198 15.69 11.31 4.01
C HIS A 198 16.22 12.72 4.35
N ASN A 199 15.37 13.66 4.79
CA ASN A 199 15.77 15.04 5.11
C ASN A 199 16.52 15.77 3.97
N TYR A 200 16.27 15.41 2.70
CA TYR A 200 16.83 16.01 1.49
C TYR A 200 15.89 17.02 0.82
N SER A 201 14.83 17.45 1.51
CA SER A 201 13.98 18.54 1.02
C SER A 201 14.79 19.83 0.83
N ASN A 202 14.39 20.65 -0.14
CA ASN A 202 15.08 21.90 -0.45
C ASN A 202 14.86 22.94 0.68
N THR A 203 15.72 22.86 1.69
CA THR A 203 15.72 23.72 2.88
C THR A 203 17.00 24.54 2.90
N GLY A 204 17.03 25.63 3.64
CA GLY A 204 18.24 26.45 3.83
C GLY A 204 19.49 25.63 4.19
N SER A 205 19.39 24.67 5.11
CA SER A 205 20.49 23.75 5.47
C SER A 205 21.01 22.87 4.32
N ARG A 206 20.19 22.64 3.27
CA ARG A 206 20.61 21.97 2.04
C ARG A 206 21.20 22.95 1.04
N ARG A 207 20.65 24.16 0.95
CA ARG A 207 21.14 25.25 0.08
C ARG A 207 22.54 25.73 0.48
N GLU A 208 22.82 25.78 1.78
CA GLU A 208 24.14 26.11 2.35
C GLU A 208 25.26 25.21 1.80
N LYS A 209 24.97 23.93 1.57
CA LYS A 209 25.93 22.97 0.99
C LYS A 209 26.31 23.29 -0.45
N TYR A 210 25.55 24.15 -1.12
CA TYR A 210 25.80 24.63 -2.47
C TYR A 210 26.23 26.11 -2.50
N GLY A 211 26.59 26.70 -1.35
CA GLY A 211 27.10 28.08 -1.26
C GLY A 211 26.04 29.17 -1.22
N TYR A 212 24.77 28.84 -1.01
CA TYR A 212 23.68 29.81 -0.86
C TYR A 212 23.38 30.11 0.61
N GLU A 213 22.64 31.18 0.88
CA GLU A 213 22.11 31.50 2.21
C GLU A 213 21.23 30.37 2.78
N GLY A 214 21.47 30.03 4.05
CA GLY A 214 20.81 28.93 4.76
C GLY A 214 19.63 29.33 5.65
N GLY A 215 19.32 30.62 5.74
CA GLY A 215 18.21 31.13 6.55
C GLY A 215 16.84 30.77 5.98
N CYS A 216 15.82 30.78 6.85
CA CYS A 216 14.44 30.64 6.42
C CYS A 216 14.02 31.89 5.62
N PRO A 217 13.39 31.75 4.44
CA PRO A 217 12.91 32.90 3.69
C PRO A 217 11.64 33.53 4.29
N SER A 218 10.98 32.86 5.24
CA SER A 218 9.71 33.29 5.83
C SER A 218 9.83 33.87 7.23
N CYS A 219 10.87 33.52 7.98
CA CYS A 219 11.11 34.02 9.34
C CYS A 219 12.60 34.28 9.59
N ALA A 220 12.95 34.83 10.75
CA ALA A 220 14.34 35.17 11.08
C ALA A 220 15.21 33.99 11.55
N GLU A 221 14.78 32.74 11.33
CA GLU A 221 15.59 31.57 11.67
C GLU A 221 16.86 31.52 10.79
N PRO A 222 18.07 31.57 11.37
CA PRO A 222 19.32 31.59 10.60
C PRO A 222 19.61 30.29 9.86
N ARG A 223 19.02 29.16 10.29
CA ARG A 223 19.22 27.85 9.66
C ARG A 223 17.91 27.10 9.48
N GLU A 224 17.37 27.13 8.27
CA GLU A 224 16.17 26.40 7.93
C GLU A 224 16.47 24.89 7.74
N THR A 225 15.94 24.08 8.64
CA THR A 225 15.93 22.61 8.53
C THR A 225 14.58 22.11 8.03
N GLN A 226 14.48 20.82 7.70
CA GLN A 226 13.17 20.25 7.35
C GLN A 226 12.20 20.28 8.53
N LEU A 227 12.67 20.06 9.76
CA LEU A 227 11.85 20.23 10.96
C LEU A 227 11.37 21.67 11.11
N HIS A 228 12.22 22.65 10.81
CA HIS A 228 11.86 24.06 10.86
C HIS A 228 10.65 24.35 9.97
N LEU A 229 10.50 23.73 8.80
CA LEU A 229 9.31 23.93 7.95
C LEU A 229 7.99 23.63 8.70
N TYR A 230 7.98 22.67 9.62
CA TYR A 230 6.83 22.31 10.43
C TYR A 230 6.70 23.13 11.74
N ARG A 231 7.73 23.90 12.11
CA ARG A 231 7.78 24.72 13.33
C ARG A 231 7.91 26.22 13.08
N CYS A 232 8.04 26.63 11.81
CA CYS A 232 8.26 28.01 11.40
C CYS A 232 7.18 28.92 11.95
N THR A 233 7.57 30.03 12.60
CA THR A 233 6.66 30.96 13.26
C THR A 233 6.01 31.97 12.32
N ALA A 234 6.44 32.01 11.05
CA ALA A 234 5.88 32.90 10.05
C ALA A 234 4.36 32.65 9.88
N PRO A 235 3.50 33.69 9.91
CA PRO A 235 2.04 33.52 9.86
C PRO A 235 1.55 32.67 8.67
N ALA A 236 2.09 32.91 7.47
CA ALA A 236 1.72 32.17 6.27
C ALA A 236 2.08 30.67 6.37
N MET A 237 3.25 30.34 6.92
CA MET A 237 3.69 28.96 7.12
C MET A 237 2.83 28.25 8.16
N ARG A 238 2.49 28.92 9.27
CA ARG A 238 1.59 28.37 10.30
C ARG A 238 0.18 28.14 9.76
N ALA A 239 -0.34 29.06 8.95
CA ALA A 239 -1.65 28.90 8.31
C ALA A 239 -1.65 27.67 7.37
N SER A 240 -0.65 27.56 6.49
CA SER A 240 -0.52 26.44 5.54
C SER A 240 -0.35 25.08 6.25
N LEU A 241 0.43 25.04 7.33
CA LEU A 241 0.58 23.83 8.14
C LEU A 241 -0.75 23.42 8.79
N THR A 242 -1.47 24.39 9.38
CA THR A 242 -2.74 24.12 10.05
C THR A 242 -3.78 23.57 9.07
N GLU A 243 -3.88 24.17 7.89
CA GLU A 243 -4.75 23.68 6.80
C GLU A 243 -4.34 22.27 6.35
N SER A 244 -3.05 22.03 6.14
CA SER A 244 -2.53 20.72 5.73
C SER A 244 -2.83 19.62 6.77
N LEU A 245 -2.74 19.94 8.06
CA LEU A 245 -3.08 19.01 9.14
C LEU A 245 -4.59 18.73 9.21
N GLN A 246 -5.42 19.73 8.95
CA GLN A 246 -6.87 19.53 8.85
C GLN A 246 -7.21 18.61 7.66
N GLN A 247 -6.64 18.89 6.48
CA GLN A 247 -6.84 18.05 5.29
C GLN A 247 -6.35 16.61 5.51
N MET A 248 -5.25 16.43 6.27
CA MET A 248 -4.75 15.13 6.67
C MET A 248 -5.75 14.40 7.58
N GLU A 249 -6.23 15.05 8.64
CA GLU A 249 -7.23 14.50 9.57
C GLU A 249 -8.49 14.05 8.82
N GLU A 250 -9.05 14.92 7.98
CA GLU A 250 -10.20 14.61 7.13
C GLU A 250 -9.94 13.43 6.18
N THR A 251 -8.75 13.36 5.60
CA THR A 251 -8.37 12.26 4.70
C THR A 251 -8.26 10.94 5.44
N LEU A 252 -7.68 10.91 6.64
CA LEU A 252 -7.59 9.70 7.46
C LEU A 252 -8.99 9.20 7.84
N LEU A 253 -9.88 10.10 8.26
CA LEU A 253 -11.28 9.77 8.57
C LEU A 253 -12.03 9.26 7.33
N ARG A 254 -11.87 9.92 6.17
CA ARG A 254 -12.46 9.49 4.89
C ARG A 254 -11.95 8.13 4.43
N LYS A 255 -10.73 7.74 4.82
CA LYS A 255 -10.15 6.42 4.57
C LYS A 255 -10.56 5.37 5.61
N HIS A 256 -11.52 5.70 6.47
CA HIS A 256 -12.05 4.82 7.52
C HIS A 256 -10.93 4.30 8.42
N ILE A 257 -9.99 5.18 8.80
CA ILE A 257 -9.07 4.90 9.91
C ILE A 257 -9.86 5.11 11.22
N PRO A 258 -9.79 4.18 12.20
CA PRO A 258 -10.51 4.34 13.46
C PRO A 258 -10.21 5.69 14.13
N ASN A 259 -11.25 6.41 14.55
CA ASN A 259 -11.13 7.75 15.15
C ASN A 259 -10.10 7.80 16.28
N ILE A 260 -10.05 6.75 17.11
CA ILE A 260 -9.10 6.67 18.22
C ILE A 260 -7.64 6.69 17.73
N VAL A 261 -7.34 5.96 16.66
CA VAL A 261 -6.00 5.93 16.04
C VAL A 261 -5.68 7.29 15.44
N VAL A 262 -6.64 7.92 14.75
CA VAL A 262 -6.48 9.27 14.18
C VAL A 262 -6.18 10.29 15.29
N ARG A 263 -6.89 10.26 16.41
CA ARG A 263 -6.68 11.19 17.53
C ARG A 263 -5.26 11.07 18.12
N HIS A 264 -4.81 9.85 18.41
CA HIS A 264 -3.45 9.61 18.94
C HIS A 264 -2.37 10.02 17.93
N PHE A 265 -2.54 9.63 16.65
CA PHE A 265 -1.64 10.01 15.58
C PHE A 265 -1.54 11.54 15.42
N MET A 266 -2.68 12.22 15.33
CA MET A 266 -2.73 13.68 15.20
C MET A 266 -2.20 14.39 16.45
N HIS A 267 -2.40 13.84 17.65
CA HIS A 267 -1.79 14.35 18.87
C HIS A 267 -0.26 14.36 18.75
N LEU A 268 0.34 13.23 18.35
CA LEU A 268 1.79 13.12 18.19
C LEU A 268 2.33 14.05 17.10
N VAL A 269 1.64 14.17 15.96
CA VAL A 269 1.99 15.12 14.89
C VAL A 269 1.94 16.56 15.39
N ARG A 270 0.86 16.98 16.06
CA ARG A 270 0.72 18.35 16.58
C ARG A 270 1.76 18.67 17.65
N LYS A 271 2.01 17.74 18.56
CA LYS A 271 3.08 17.84 19.57
C LYS A 271 4.44 18.08 18.89
N THR A 272 4.74 17.32 17.84
CA THR A 272 6.00 17.45 17.10
C THR A 272 6.12 18.79 16.35
N CYS A 273 5.00 19.35 15.88
CA CYS A 273 4.92 20.65 15.19
C CYS A 273 4.85 21.87 16.13
N ASN A 274 4.98 21.70 17.46
CA ASN A 274 4.72 22.75 18.45
C ASN A 274 3.36 23.44 18.24
N LEU A 275 2.32 22.64 18.03
CA LEU A 275 0.94 23.10 17.92
C LEU A 275 0.16 22.68 19.18
N PRO A 276 -0.89 23.44 19.54
CA PRO A 276 -1.80 23.02 20.60
C PRO A 276 -2.36 21.63 20.30
N THR A 277 -2.16 20.72 21.25
CA THR A 277 -2.72 19.36 21.22
C THR A 277 -4.17 19.41 21.66
N ARG A 278 -5.02 18.60 21.02
CA ARG A 278 -6.39 18.37 21.50
C ARG A 278 -6.34 17.23 22.51
N GLU A 279 -6.94 17.42 23.68
CA GLU A 279 -7.17 16.32 24.61
C GLU A 279 -8.13 15.30 23.98
N TYR A 280 -7.92 14.04 24.29
CA TYR A 280 -8.82 12.96 23.91
C TYR A 280 -9.10 12.08 25.11
N ASP A 281 -10.39 11.96 25.44
CA ASP A 281 -10.84 11.32 26.68
C ASP A 281 -10.85 9.79 26.61
N VAL A 282 -10.49 9.22 25.46
CA VAL A 282 -10.58 7.78 25.21
C VAL A 282 -9.17 7.19 25.17
N HIS A 283 -8.78 6.62 26.31
CA HIS A 283 -7.53 5.89 26.47
C HIS A 283 -7.54 4.61 25.63
N CYS A 284 -6.41 4.32 24.99
CA CYS A 284 -6.20 3.10 24.24
C CYS A 284 -4.75 2.66 24.36
N GLU A 285 -4.52 1.68 25.24
CA GLU A 285 -3.21 1.11 25.49
C GLU A 285 -2.43 0.78 24.21
N LEU A 286 -3.04 0.14 23.21
CA LEU A 286 -2.38 -0.17 21.93
C LEU A 286 -1.96 1.07 21.12
N CYS A 287 -2.73 2.16 21.21
CA CYS A 287 -2.41 3.40 20.52
C CYS A 287 -1.35 4.20 21.30
N ASP A 288 -1.41 4.16 22.63
CA ASP A 288 -0.39 4.75 23.50
C ASP A 288 0.96 4.05 23.30
N GLN A 289 1.00 2.72 23.31
CA GLN A 289 2.19 1.92 22.97
C GLN A 289 2.72 2.24 21.58
N ALA A 290 1.83 2.39 20.58
CA ALA A 290 2.25 2.78 19.23
C ALA A 290 2.84 4.20 19.18
N CYS A 291 2.28 5.14 19.94
CA CYS A 291 2.81 6.50 20.05
C CYS A 291 4.15 6.54 20.79
N GLU A 292 4.33 5.76 21.84
CA GLU A 292 5.59 5.60 22.57
C GLU A 292 6.67 4.97 21.68
N ALA A 293 6.34 3.88 20.99
CA ALA A 293 7.23 3.24 20.03
C ALA A 293 7.64 4.21 18.91
N GLN A 294 6.69 4.98 18.36
CA GLN A 294 6.97 5.99 17.35
C GLN A 294 7.87 7.12 17.90
N ALA A 295 7.63 7.58 19.13
CA ALA A 295 8.44 8.62 19.75
C ALA A 295 9.86 8.13 20.05
N SER A 296 10.03 6.85 20.41
CA SER A 296 11.33 6.23 20.68
C SER A 296 12.25 6.17 19.45
N LEU A 297 11.67 6.10 18.24
CA LEU A 297 12.41 6.15 16.97
C LEU A 297 13.00 7.55 16.68
N GLY A 298 12.52 8.57 17.40
CA GLY A 298 12.87 9.97 17.20
C GLY A 298 11.62 10.80 16.92
N THR A 299 11.47 11.91 17.64
CA THR A 299 10.25 12.73 17.61
C THR A 299 9.89 13.24 16.21
N GLU A 300 10.86 13.48 15.34
CA GLU A 300 10.64 14.00 13.99
C GLU A 300 10.23 12.94 12.96
N THR A 301 10.43 11.66 13.28
CA THR A 301 10.26 10.55 12.31
C THR A 301 8.82 10.41 11.83
N ILE A 302 7.86 10.78 12.68
CA ILE A 302 6.44 10.83 12.31
C ILE A 302 6.17 11.85 11.18
N LEU A 303 6.88 12.98 11.16
CA LEU A 303 6.76 14.00 10.13
C LEU A 303 7.54 13.64 8.86
N GLN A 304 8.64 12.90 9.02
CA GLN A 304 9.43 12.38 7.90
C GLN A 304 8.70 11.27 7.15
N GLY A 305 7.83 10.51 7.85
CA GLY A 305 7.01 9.44 7.29
C GLY A 305 7.52 8.03 7.60
N TYR A 306 8.48 7.88 8.51
CA TYR A 306 8.87 6.56 9.02
C TYR A 306 7.91 6.15 10.14
N LEU A 307 6.97 5.28 9.81
CA LEU A 307 6.01 4.76 10.78
C LEU A 307 6.48 3.43 11.35
N VAL A 308 6.34 3.26 12.65
CA VAL A 308 6.61 1.98 13.31
C VAL A 308 5.49 0.96 13.06
N LYS A 309 5.82 -0.33 13.10
CA LYS A 309 4.88 -1.44 12.84
C LYS A 309 3.70 -1.43 13.82
N GLU A 310 3.91 -0.99 15.04
CA GLU A 310 2.92 -0.89 16.13
C GLU A 310 1.73 0.00 15.75
N VAL A 311 1.94 1.08 14.97
CA VAL A 311 0.85 1.92 14.45
C VAL A 311 -0.11 1.10 13.58
N THR A 312 0.45 0.19 12.76
CA THR A 312 -0.34 -0.69 11.91
C THR A 312 -1.07 -1.75 12.74
N SER A 313 -0.39 -2.34 13.73
CA SER A 313 -0.98 -3.31 14.66
C SER A 313 -2.13 -2.71 15.46
N ALA A 314 -1.97 -1.49 15.98
CA ALA A 314 -3.01 -0.78 16.73
C ALA A 314 -4.23 -0.51 15.84
N GLN A 315 -4.02 -0.09 14.59
CA GLN A 315 -5.11 0.10 13.63
C GLN A 315 -5.84 -1.22 13.35
N ASP A 316 -5.12 -2.30 13.12
CA ASP A 316 -5.69 -3.60 12.75
C ASP A 316 -6.45 -4.24 13.92
N ALA A 317 -5.96 -4.08 15.14
CA ALA A 317 -6.66 -4.48 16.35
C ALA A 317 -7.98 -3.72 16.51
N ARG A 318 -7.98 -2.41 16.26
CA ARG A 318 -9.19 -1.58 16.33
C ARG A 318 -10.18 -1.90 15.21
N ASP A 319 -9.71 -2.12 13.99
CA ASP A 319 -10.57 -2.58 12.88
C ASP A 319 -11.22 -3.94 13.23
N THR A 320 -10.46 -4.86 13.83
CA THR A 320 -10.96 -6.19 14.26
C THR A 320 -12.00 -6.08 15.38
N ALA A 321 -11.74 -5.27 16.41
CA ALA A 321 -12.69 -5.05 17.51
C ALA A 321 -14.03 -4.51 17.01
N ARG A 322 -14.03 -3.63 15.99
CA ARG A 322 -15.26 -3.09 15.40
C ARG A 322 -16.05 -4.14 14.62
N ILE A 323 -15.37 -5.04 13.92
CA ILE A 323 -16.02 -6.18 13.25
C ILE A 323 -16.69 -7.09 14.30
N LEU A 324 -16.01 -7.38 15.41
CA LEU A 324 -16.56 -8.18 16.50
C LEU A 324 -17.78 -7.51 17.14
N HIS A 325 -17.74 -6.19 17.35
CA HIS A 325 -18.89 -5.44 17.84
C HIS A 325 -20.11 -5.59 16.92
N PHE A 326 -19.95 -5.48 15.60
CA PHE A 326 -21.05 -5.73 14.65
C PHE A 326 -21.57 -7.17 14.74
N LYS A 327 -20.68 -8.14 14.98
CA LYS A 327 -21.07 -9.55 15.12
C LYS A 327 -21.87 -9.79 16.41
N GLU A 328 -21.45 -9.22 17.53
CA GLU A 328 -22.10 -9.39 18.83
C GLU A 328 -23.43 -8.64 18.91
N HIS A 329 -23.53 -7.47 18.27
CA HIS A 329 -24.68 -6.58 18.36
C HIS A 329 -25.46 -6.45 17.05
N HIS A 330 -25.39 -7.46 16.16
CA HIS A 330 -26.03 -7.38 14.83
C HIS A 330 -27.54 -7.15 14.89
N THR A 331 -28.22 -7.60 15.95
CA THR A 331 -29.67 -7.40 16.13
C THR A 331 -30.06 -5.93 16.33
N THR A 332 -29.15 -5.10 16.84
CA THR A 332 -29.37 -3.66 17.08
C THR A 332 -28.55 -2.76 16.17
N THR A 333 -27.70 -3.34 15.32
CA THR A 333 -26.82 -2.58 14.42
C THR A 333 -27.06 -2.86 12.94
N LEU A 334 -27.76 -3.95 12.59
CA LEU A 334 -28.01 -4.38 11.21
C LEU A 334 -29.46 -4.82 11.02
N ARG A 335 -29.95 -4.72 9.77
CA ARG A 335 -31.22 -5.35 9.38
C ARG A 335 -31.12 -6.87 9.42
N GLN A 336 -32.25 -7.53 9.64
CA GLN A 336 -32.32 -8.99 9.65
C GLN A 336 -31.78 -9.65 8.36
N CYS A 337 -32.06 -9.06 7.19
CA CYS A 337 -31.55 -9.56 5.92
C CYS A 337 -30.02 -9.44 5.75
N ASP A 338 -29.37 -8.63 6.58
CA ASP A 338 -27.94 -8.36 6.54
C ASP A 338 -27.14 -9.20 7.58
N TRP A 339 -27.81 -10.00 8.43
CA TRP A 339 -27.16 -10.78 9.50
C TRP A 339 -26.18 -11.84 8.96
N ASN A 340 -26.39 -12.31 7.73
CA ASN A 340 -25.45 -13.21 7.05
C ASN A 340 -24.05 -12.60 6.87
N ARG A 341 -23.90 -11.27 6.87
CA ARG A 341 -22.59 -10.58 6.76
C ARG A 341 -21.69 -10.81 7.95
N VAL A 342 -22.24 -11.18 9.10
CA VAL A 342 -21.51 -11.48 10.33
C VAL A 342 -21.56 -12.98 10.71
N ALA A 343 -22.11 -13.81 9.82
CA ALA A 343 -22.21 -15.26 9.99
C ALA A 343 -20.89 -15.96 9.63
N PHE A 344 -19.85 -15.73 10.45
CA PHE A 344 -18.57 -16.42 10.35
C PHE A 344 -18.04 -16.83 11.74
N PRO A 345 -17.19 -17.87 11.85
CA PRO A 345 -16.50 -18.22 13.10
C PRO A 345 -15.47 -17.15 13.49
N VAL A 346 -15.46 -16.70 14.74
CA VAL A 346 -14.53 -15.65 15.22
C VAL A 346 -13.06 -16.03 15.01
N ALA A 347 -12.71 -17.30 15.24
CA ALA A 347 -11.35 -17.81 15.05
C ALA A 347 -10.84 -17.63 13.60
N SER A 348 -11.73 -17.57 12.61
CA SER A 348 -11.33 -17.37 11.22
C SER A 348 -10.78 -15.96 10.96
N LEU A 349 -11.16 -14.93 11.73
CA LEU A 349 -10.71 -13.55 11.49
C LEU A 349 -9.19 -13.38 11.57
N ALA A 350 -8.52 -14.18 12.39
CA ALA A 350 -7.07 -14.12 12.55
C ALA A 350 -6.31 -14.48 11.26
N THR A 351 -6.89 -15.32 10.40
CA THR A 351 -6.27 -15.74 9.13
C THR A 351 -6.65 -14.84 7.96
N TRP A 352 -7.58 -13.91 8.17
CA TRP A 352 -8.06 -13.04 7.09
C TRP A 352 -7.04 -11.96 6.76
N ARG A 353 -6.81 -11.79 5.45
CA ARG A 353 -6.03 -10.66 4.93
C ARG A 353 -6.62 -9.35 5.43
N ARG A 354 -5.75 -8.40 5.79
CA ARG A 354 -6.11 -7.05 6.27
C ARG A 354 -7.13 -6.36 5.34
N ARG A 355 -6.90 -6.43 4.02
CA ARG A 355 -7.80 -5.86 3.02
C ARG A 355 -9.21 -6.44 3.12
N THR A 356 -9.34 -7.76 3.29
CA THR A 356 -10.63 -8.43 3.44
C THR A 356 -11.38 -7.95 4.68
N ARG A 357 -10.70 -7.87 5.83
CA ARG A 357 -11.27 -7.32 7.07
C ARG A 357 -11.76 -5.88 6.87
N LYS A 358 -10.94 -5.05 6.21
CA LYS A 358 -11.28 -3.64 5.94
C LYS A 358 -12.45 -3.47 4.96
N ASP A 359 -12.54 -4.33 3.95
CA ASP A 359 -13.66 -4.34 3.00
C ASP A 359 -14.96 -4.74 3.68
N LEU A 360 -14.92 -5.77 4.54
CA LEU A 360 -16.06 -6.16 5.37
C LEU A 360 -16.49 -5.02 6.30
N LEU A 361 -15.56 -4.42 7.05
CA LEU A 361 -15.89 -3.35 7.98
C LEU A 361 -16.55 -2.17 7.27
N ARG A 362 -16.05 -1.75 6.09
CA ARG A 362 -16.69 -0.70 5.28
C ARG A 362 -18.11 -1.07 4.85
N SER A 363 -18.33 -2.34 4.50
CA SER A 363 -19.67 -2.85 4.19
C SER A 363 -20.59 -2.77 5.42
N LEU A 364 -20.13 -3.22 6.58
CA LEU A 364 -20.90 -3.20 7.83
C LEU A 364 -21.26 -1.78 8.27
N GLU A 365 -20.30 -0.84 8.21
CA GLU A 365 -20.56 0.58 8.50
C GLU A 365 -21.57 1.22 7.54
N ARG A 366 -21.57 0.82 6.27
CA ARG A 366 -22.57 1.27 5.30
C ARG A 366 -23.95 0.72 5.65
N LEU A 367 -24.04 -0.57 5.95
CA LEU A 367 -25.31 -1.23 6.33
C LEU A 367 -25.87 -0.67 7.64
N HIS A 368 -25.00 -0.39 8.61
CA HIS A 368 -25.38 0.24 9.86
C HIS A 368 -26.00 1.63 9.66
N ARG A 369 -25.40 2.47 8.80
CA ARG A 369 -25.98 3.78 8.45
C ARG A 369 -27.37 3.63 7.84
N LEU A 370 -27.54 2.70 6.90
CA LEU A 370 -28.84 2.43 6.27
C LEU A 370 -29.88 1.93 7.30
N TYR A 371 -29.45 1.08 8.25
CA TYR A 371 -30.30 0.62 9.34
C TYR A 371 -30.73 1.78 10.25
N LEU A 372 -29.80 2.66 10.65
CA LEU A 372 -30.13 3.82 11.48
C LEU A 372 -31.07 4.81 10.76
N ASP A 373 -30.83 5.07 9.48
CA ASP A 373 -31.71 5.93 8.67
C ASP A 373 -33.12 5.31 8.58
N GLU A 374 -33.21 4.00 8.37
CA GLU A 374 -34.47 3.28 8.37
C GLU A 374 -35.22 3.35 9.71
N GLN A 375 -34.52 3.14 10.82
CA GLN A 375 -35.12 3.27 12.16
C GLN A 375 -35.66 4.70 12.38
N ARG A 376 -34.93 5.73 11.94
CA ARG A 376 -35.40 7.12 12.00
C ARG A 376 -36.67 7.34 11.17
N LEU A 377 -36.72 6.83 9.95
CA LEU A 377 -37.91 6.96 9.10
C LEU A 377 -39.12 6.22 9.69
N ALA A 378 -38.91 5.02 10.25
CA ALA A 378 -39.96 4.27 10.94
C ALA A 378 -40.56 5.06 12.12
N THR A 379 -39.71 5.70 12.93
CA THR A 379 -40.18 6.55 14.05
C THR A 379 -40.95 7.78 13.60
N GLN A 380 -40.76 8.24 12.36
CA GLN A 380 -41.50 9.35 11.75
C GLN A 380 -42.80 8.90 11.05
N GLY A 381 -43.20 7.64 11.20
CA GLY A 381 -44.42 7.08 10.58
C GLY A 381 -44.32 6.89 9.06
N GLN A 382 -43.11 7.00 8.49
CA GLN A 382 -42.90 6.74 7.07
C GLN A 382 -42.73 5.24 6.82
N ARG A 383 -43.32 4.73 5.73
CA ARG A 383 -43.11 3.34 5.30
C ARG A 383 -41.65 3.14 4.95
N THR A 384 -40.97 2.27 5.69
CA THR A 384 -39.59 1.91 5.38
C THR A 384 -39.50 0.87 4.26
N LEU A 385 -38.35 0.80 3.60
CA LEU A 385 -38.11 -0.17 2.53
C LEU A 385 -38.27 -1.63 3.02
N THR A 386 -37.85 -1.92 4.26
CA THR A 386 -37.99 -3.27 4.83
C THR A 386 -39.44 -3.56 5.18
N ASN A 387 -40.20 -2.58 5.69
CA ASN A 387 -41.64 -2.74 5.91
C ASN A 387 -42.38 -2.96 4.59
N TRP A 388 -41.98 -2.28 3.51
CA TRP A 388 -42.56 -2.47 2.17
C TRP A 388 -42.25 -3.86 1.58
N LEU A 389 -41.00 -4.32 1.70
CA LEU A 389 -40.58 -5.64 1.23
C LEU A 389 -41.20 -6.78 2.05
N GLN A 390 -41.40 -6.58 3.35
CA GLN A 390 -42.04 -7.56 4.23
C GLN A 390 -43.58 -7.53 4.13
N SER A 391 -44.18 -6.40 3.74
CA SER A 391 -45.64 -6.26 3.64
C SER A 391 -46.27 -6.92 2.41
N GLY A 392 -45.49 -7.63 1.57
CA GLY A 392 -46.02 -8.50 0.52
C GLY A 392 -47.12 -7.86 -0.33
N SER A 393 -47.01 -6.57 -0.65
CA SER A 393 -48.04 -5.90 -1.43
C SER A 393 -47.85 -6.29 -2.89
N ASN A 394 -48.55 -7.35 -3.31
CA ASN A 394 -48.83 -7.57 -4.72
C ASN A 394 -49.44 -6.28 -5.28
N PRO A 395 -48.92 -5.72 -6.39
CA PRO A 395 -49.58 -4.61 -7.04
C PRO A 395 -50.94 -5.10 -7.57
N THR A 396 -52.02 -4.50 -7.08
CA THR A 396 -53.35 -4.57 -7.70
C THR A 396 -53.38 -3.74 -8.97
#